data_AF-A0A0C1S1N7-F1
#
_entry.id   AF-A0A0C1S1N7-F1
#
_cell.length_a   1.000
_cell.length_b   1.000
_cell.length_c   1.000
_cell.angle_alpha   90.00
_cell.angle_beta   90.00
_cell.angle_gamma   90.00
#
_symmetry.space_group_name_H-M   'P 1'
#
loop_
_entity.id
_entity.type
_entity.pdbx_description
1 polymer ?
#
loop_
_entity_poly.entity_id
_entity_poly.type
_entity_poly.pdbx_seq_one_letter_code
_entity_poly.pdbx_strand_id
1 'polypeptide(L)'
;MNDHNIKIAYMRIRLKNGKDLAISIVINQWHSNVTHLFGEKAELDVSKDSADFIPGLIGSYPNYFFDVREEDLPDFFDILAHFDKSPQAFERLAKYGVNRAEDRLWDTYDWFQKRFYEDDPVNSGLFDLNRYYYLAK
;
A
#
# COMPACT_ATOMS: atom_id res chain seq x y z
N MET A 1 4.49 -9.67 5.85
CA MET A 1 5.78 -9.95 5.16
C MET A 1 6.89 -9.55 6.12
N ASN A 2 7.97 -10.32 6.30
CA ASN A 2 9.09 -9.95 7.21
C ASN A 2 10.04 -8.91 6.58
N ASP A 3 9.51 -8.02 5.75
CA ASP A 3 10.28 -6.98 5.08
C ASP A 3 9.98 -5.65 5.79
N HIS A 4 10.99 -5.07 6.45
CA HIS A 4 10.87 -3.82 7.22
C HIS A 4 10.67 -2.57 6.37
N ASN A 5 10.61 -2.76 5.05
CA ASN A 5 10.54 -1.66 4.10
C ASN A 5 9.10 -1.27 3.74
N ILE A 6 8.10 -2.10 4.03
CA ILE A 6 6.70 -1.77 3.72
C ILE A 6 6.11 -0.97 4.86
N LYS A 7 5.93 0.32 4.63
CA LYS A 7 5.43 1.30 5.59
C LYS A 7 4.15 1.95 5.11
N ILE A 8 4.02 2.14 3.80
CA ILE A 8 2.86 2.80 3.22
C ILE A 8 2.48 2.21 1.86
N ALA A 9 1.20 1.91 1.70
CA ALA A 9 0.61 1.58 0.41
C ALA A 9 -0.47 2.61 0.08
N TYR A 10 -0.65 2.94 -1.19
CA TYR A 10 -1.79 3.77 -1.61
C TYR A 10 -2.86 2.90 -2.21
N MET A 11 -4.11 3.24 -1.91
CA MET A 11 -5.28 2.56 -2.40
C MET A 11 -6.20 3.55 -3.10
N ARG A 12 -6.52 3.23 -4.35
CA ARG A 12 -7.61 3.85 -5.09
C ARG A 12 -8.86 3.01 -4.87
N ILE A 13 -9.94 3.64 -4.43
CA ILE A 13 -11.27 3.03 -4.41
C ILE A 13 -12.10 3.64 -5.54
N ARG A 14 -12.49 2.82 -6.51
CA ARG A 14 -13.39 3.21 -7.61
C ARG A 14 -14.83 3.08 -7.16
N LEU A 15 -15.51 4.20 -6.93
CA LEU A 15 -16.90 4.23 -6.47
C LEU A 15 -17.88 4.04 -7.64
N LYS A 16 -19.05 3.47 -7.35
CA LYS A 16 -20.10 3.24 -8.36
C LYS A 16 -20.66 4.52 -8.99
N ASN A 17 -20.48 5.66 -8.32
CA ASN A 17 -20.91 6.96 -8.80
C ASN A 17 -19.92 7.61 -9.79
N GLY A 18 -18.85 6.90 -10.18
CA GLY A 18 -17.84 7.38 -11.11
C GLY A 18 -16.77 8.28 -10.49
N LYS A 19 -16.79 8.48 -9.17
CA LYS A 19 -15.72 9.15 -8.41
C LYS A 19 -14.75 8.13 -7.84
N ASP A 20 -13.55 8.60 -7.55
CA ASP A 20 -12.52 7.80 -6.91
C ASP A 20 -12.07 8.41 -5.58
N LEU A 21 -11.72 7.55 -4.64
CA LEU A 21 -11.09 7.94 -3.37
C LEU A 21 -9.63 7.49 -3.36
N ALA A 22 -8.76 8.35 -2.85
CA ALA A 22 -7.38 8.01 -2.54
C ALA A 22 -7.24 7.83 -1.02
N ILE A 23 -6.69 6.69 -0.62
CA ILE A 23 -6.47 6.31 0.78
C ILE A 23 -5.00 5.91 0.94
N SER A 24 -4.37 6.34 2.03
CA SER A 24 -3.09 5.82 2.49
C SER A 24 -3.33 4.71 3.49
N ILE A 25 -2.75 3.54 3.22
CA ILE A 25 -2.67 2.43 4.15
C ILE A 25 -1.31 2.53 4.84
N VAL A 26 -1.31 2.99 6.09
CA VAL A 26 -0.09 3.14 6.90
C VAL A 26 0.08 1.89 7.75
N ILE A 27 1.21 1.19 7.57
CA ILE A 27 1.52 -0.02 8.32
C ILE A 27 2.34 0.36 9.54
N ASN A 28 1.75 0.16 10.72
CA ASN A 28 2.40 0.39 12.00
C ASN A 28 3.13 -0.89 12.42
N GLN A 29 4.46 -0.87 12.30
CA GLN A 29 5.31 -2.00 12.68
C GLN A 29 5.63 -1.96 14.17
N TRP A 30 5.30 -3.03 14.89
CA TRP A 30 5.51 -3.06 16.34
C TRP A 30 6.96 -3.37 16.69
N HIS A 31 7.57 -2.49 17.49
CA HIS A 31 8.90 -2.69 18.05
C HIS A 31 8.81 -2.88 19.57
N SER A 32 9.44 -3.92 20.11
CA SER A 32 9.65 -4.08 21.55
C SER A 32 10.63 -3.05 22.11
N ASN A 33 11.56 -2.55 21.29
CA ASN A 33 12.57 -1.57 21.67
C ASN A 33 13.03 -0.74 20.45
N VAL A 34 13.30 0.55 20.65
CA VAL A 34 13.78 1.50 19.62
C VAL A 34 15.04 2.26 20.04
N THR A 35 15.75 1.80 21.08
CA THR A 35 16.92 2.50 21.65
C THR A 35 18.23 2.29 20.89
N HIS A 36 18.25 1.40 19.89
CA HIS A 36 19.45 1.05 19.13
C HIS A 36 19.32 1.46 17.66
N LEU A 37 20.42 1.93 17.08
CA LEU A 37 20.48 2.33 15.65
C LEU A 37 20.60 1.13 14.70
N PHE A 38 20.94 -0.05 15.19
CA PHE A 38 21.16 -1.27 14.41
C PHE A 38 20.50 -2.47 15.09
N GLY A 39 20.17 -3.50 14.31
CA GLY A 39 19.59 -4.75 14.84
C GLY A 39 18.07 -4.73 15.06
N GLU A 40 17.37 -3.71 14.55
CA GLU A 40 15.91 -3.50 14.63
C GLU A 40 15.09 -4.76 14.30
N LYS A 41 15.59 -5.59 13.38
CA LYS A 41 15.07 -6.92 13.03
C LYS A 41 14.68 -7.79 14.23
N ALA A 42 15.48 -7.77 15.30
CA ALA A 42 15.26 -8.59 16.48
C ALA A 42 14.17 -8.05 17.41
N GLU A 43 13.83 -6.77 17.27
CA GLU A 43 12.86 -6.07 18.11
C GLU A 43 11.45 -6.05 17.49
N LEU A 44 11.29 -6.60 16.29
CA LEU A 44 10.01 -6.57 15.58
C LEU A 44 9.10 -7.73 15.96
N ASP A 45 7.84 -7.41 16.24
CA ASP A 45 6.79 -8.37 16.53
C ASP A 45 5.62 -8.21 15.55
N VAL A 46 5.73 -8.89 14.42
CA VAL A 46 4.74 -8.84 13.33
C VAL A 46 3.34 -9.26 13.79
N SER A 47 3.21 -10.03 14.88
CA SER A 47 1.90 -10.43 15.42
C SER A 47 1.11 -9.25 16.02
N LYS A 48 1.78 -8.12 16.26
CA LYS A 48 1.22 -6.88 16.81
C LYS A 48 1.18 -5.74 15.80
N ASP A 49 1.59 -6.00 14.56
CA ASP A 49 1.47 -5.00 13.49
C ASP A 49 -0.01 -4.64 13.30
N SER A 50 -0.25 -3.38 12.96
CA SER A 50 -1.57 -2.87 12.62
C SER A 50 -1.50 -2.02 11.36
N ALA A 51 -2.66 -1.71 10.77
CA ALA A 51 -2.75 -0.86 9.60
C ALA A 51 -3.84 0.18 9.80
N ASP A 52 -3.52 1.44 9.53
CA ASP A 52 -4.46 2.55 9.52
C ASP A 52 -4.81 2.92 8.08
N PHE A 53 -6.10 3.16 7.83
CA PHE A 53 -6.62 3.62 6.54
C PHE A 53 -6.98 5.09 6.65
N ILE A 54 -6.14 5.95 6.09
CA ILE A 54 -6.26 7.40 6.23
C ILE A 54 -6.65 8.03 4.88
N PRO A 55 -7.70 8.85 4.81
CA PRO A 55 -8.04 9.58 3.59
C PRO A 55 -6.90 10.47 3.10
N GLY A 56 -6.63 10.45 1.79
CA GLY A 56 -5.55 11.20 1.14
C GLY A 56 -4.27 10.41 0.95
N LEU A 57 -3.27 11.06 0.35
CA LEU A 57 -1.97 10.49 0.02
C LEU A 57 -0.90 11.08 0.95
N ILE A 58 -0.33 10.25 1.83
CA ILE A 58 0.62 10.69 2.86
C ILE A 58 2.05 10.40 2.40
N GLY A 59 2.86 11.45 2.26
CA GLY A 59 4.26 11.33 1.89
C GLY A 59 4.48 11.06 0.39
N SER A 60 5.72 10.77 0.02
CA SER A 60 6.13 10.64 -1.40
C SER A 60 6.74 9.30 -1.76
N TYR A 61 6.69 8.30 -0.87
CA TYR A 61 7.39 7.01 -1.04
C TYR A 61 6.44 5.81 -0.95
N PRO A 62 5.49 5.65 -1.88
CA PRO A 62 4.60 4.50 -1.86
C PRO A 62 5.39 3.20 -2.02
N ASN A 63 5.14 2.23 -1.14
CA ASN A 63 5.69 0.88 -1.27
C ASN A 63 4.86 0.00 -2.19
N TYR A 64 3.58 0.28 -2.33
CA TYR A 64 2.69 -0.50 -3.19
C TYR A 64 1.42 0.28 -3.55
N PHE A 65 0.81 -0.05 -4.68
CA PHE A 65 -0.47 0.47 -5.10
C PHE A 65 -1.53 -0.63 -5.09
N PHE A 66 -2.71 -0.28 -4.58
CA PHE A 66 -3.94 -1.05 -4.71
C PHE A 66 -4.95 -0.26 -5.54
N ASP A 67 -5.66 -0.94 -6.43
CA ASP A 67 -6.78 -0.39 -7.18
C ASP A 67 -7.98 -1.32 -6.99
N VAL A 68 -8.98 -0.85 -6.26
CA VAL A 68 -10.09 -1.66 -5.75
C VAL A 68 -11.41 -1.02 -6.14
N ARG A 69 -12.37 -1.82 -6.62
CA ARG A 69 -13.74 -1.34 -6.85
C ARG A 69 -14.52 -1.39 -5.55
N GLU A 70 -15.45 -0.46 -5.37
CA GLU A 70 -16.29 -0.39 -4.16
C GLU A 70 -16.99 -1.73 -3.84
N GLU A 71 -17.48 -2.46 -4.85
CA GLU A 71 -18.09 -3.78 -4.66
C GLU A 71 -17.11 -4.88 -4.18
N ASP A 72 -15.81 -4.71 -4.43
CA ASP A 72 -14.78 -5.69 -4.09
C ASP A 72 -14.14 -5.43 -2.71
N LEU A 73 -14.49 -4.33 -2.04
CA LEU A 73 -13.94 -3.98 -0.72
C LEU A 73 -14.12 -5.08 0.34
N PRO A 74 -15.29 -5.77 0.47
CA PRO A 74 -15.43 -6.86 1.42
C PRO A 74 -14.44 -8.01 1.15
N ASP A 75 -14.21 -8.36 -0.12
CA ASP A 75 -13.24 -9.39 -0.51
C ASP A 75 -11.81 -8.96 -0.16
N PHE A 76 -11.46 -7.71 -0.48
CA PHE A 76 -10.16 -7.14 -0.18
C PHE A 76 -9.83 -7.17 1.32
N PHE A 77 -10.76 -6.71 2.18
CA PHE A 77 -10.54 -6.72 3.63
C PHE A 77 -10.49 -8.14 4.21
N ASP A 78 -11.29 -9.06 3.67
CA ASP A 78 -11.23 -10.47 4.07
C ASP A 78 -9.85 -11.10 3.77
N ILE A 79 -9.27 -10.82 2.60
CA ILE A 79 -7.92 -11.27 2.27
C ILE A 79 -6.89 -10.69 3.24
N LEU A 80 -6.96 -9.40 3.54
CA LEU A 80 -6.00 -8.76 4.45
C LEU A 80 -6.09 -9.32 5.87
N ALA A 81 -7.30 -9.59 6.35
CA ALA A 81 -7.53 -10.14 7.70
C ALA A 81 -7.09 -11.61 7.83
N HIS A 82 -7.22 -12.40 6.75
CA HIS A 82 -7.01 -13.84 6.76
C HIS A 82 -5.83 -14.29 5.88
N PHE A 83 -4.87 -13.41 5.60
CA PHE A 83 -3.79 -13.69 4.67
C PHE A 83 -2.85 -14.79 5.20
N ASP A 84 -2.95 -15.99 4.63
CA ASP A 84 -2.21 -17.19 5.07
C ASP A 84 -0.92 -17.46 4.28
N LYS A 85 -0.57 -16.60 3.32
CA LYS A 85 0.57 -16.74 2.41
C LYS A 85 0.50 -17.99 1.51
N SER A 86 -0.67 -18.61 1.35
CA SER A 86 -0.88 -19.65 0.35
C SER A 86 -0.77 -19.07 -1.07
N PRO A 87 -0.39 -19.87 -2.09
CA PRO A 87 -0.41 -19.43 -3.48
C PRO A 87 -1.77 -18.85 -3.90
N GLN A 88 -2.86 -19.40 -3.38
CA GLN A 88 -4.23 -18.95 -3.63
C GLN A 88 -4.49 -17.57 -3.01
N ALA A 89 -4.02 -17.32 -1.79
CA ALA A 89 -4.13 -16.01 -1.16
C ALA A 89 -3.33 -14.95 -1.93
N PHE A 90 -2.13 -15.30 -2.43
CA PHE A 90 -1.36 -14.42 -3.31
C PHE A 90 -2.09 -14.11 -4.62
N GLU A 91 -2.66 -15.12 -5.28
CA GLU A 91 -3.42 -14.93 -6.52
C GLU A 91 -4.68 -14.08 -6.30
N ARG A 92 -5.39 -14.29 -5.19
CA ARG A 92 -6.58 -13.49 -4.83
C ARG A 92 -6.19 -12.03 -4.55
N LEU A 93 -5.08 -11.80 -3.83
CA LEU A 93 -4.57 -10.45 -3.55
C LEU A 93 -4.06 -9.73 -4.82
N ALA A 94 -3.47 -10.47 -5.77
CA ALA A 94 -2.95 -9.94 -7.02
C ALA A 94 -4.02 -9.28 -7.91
N LYS A 95 -5.31 -9.57 -7.67
CA LYS A 95 -6.43 -8.87 -8.32
C LYS A 95 -6.45 -7.37 -8.02
N TYR A 96 -5.95 -6.98 -6.86
CA TYR A 96 -6.05 -5.62 -6.33
C TYR A 96 -4.71 -4.89 -6.37
N GLY A 97 -3.61 -5.61 -6.12
CA GLY A 97 -2.26 -5.07 -6.13
C GLY A 97 -1.76 -4.77 -7.54
N VAL A 98 -0.98 -3.71 -7.70
CA VAL A 98 -0.34 -3.35 -8.98
C VAL A 98 1.15 -3.69 -8.91
N ASN A 99 1.55 -4.80 -9.53
CA ASN A 99 2.96 -5.18 -9.55
C ASN A 99 3.78 -4.35 -10.53
N ARG A 100 5.09 -4.26 -10.26
CA ARG A 100 6.03 -3.44 -11.03
C ARG A 100 6.16 -3.86 -12.50
N ALA A 101 5.82 -5.11 -12.83
CA ALA A 101 5.87 -5.64 -14.19
C ALA A 101 4.52 -5.62 -14.91
N GLU A 102 3.44 -5.16 -14.27
CA GLU A 102 2.14 -5.06 -14.92
C GLU A 102 2.08 -3.85 -15.87
N ASP A 103 1.47 -4.04 -17.04
CA ASP A 103 1.29 -2.98 -18.03
C ASP A 103 0.59 -1.73 -17.46
N ARG A 104 -0.34 -1.94 -16.51
CA ARG A 104 -1.11 -0.87 -15.86
C ARG A 104 -0.35 -0.09 -14.78
N LEU A 105 0.92 -0.40 -14.51
CA LEU A 105 1.70 0.27 -13.46
C LEU A 105 1.73 1.78 -13.69
N TRP A 106 2.07 2.21 -14.90
CA TRP A 106 2.25 3.63 -15.21
C TRP A 106 0.93 4.39 -15.21
N ASP A 107 -0.14 3.82 -15.75
CA ASP A 107 -1.49 4.42 -15.66
C ASP A 107 -1.95 4.59 -14.21
N THR A 108 -1.61 3.62 -13.35
CA THR A 108 -1.94 3.69 -11.91
C THR A 108 -1.09 4.76 -11.22
N TYR A 109 0.22 4.78 -11.49
CA TYR A 109 1.13 5.80 -10.98
C TYR A 109 0.68 7.20 -11.37
N ASP A 110 0.37 7.43 -12.64
CA ASP A 110 -0.05 8.73 -13.17
C ASP A 110 -1.38 9.18 -12.54
N TRP A 111 -2.31 8.25 -12.30
CA TRP A 111 -3.54 8.55 -11.58
C TRP A 111 -3.26 9.05 -10.16
N PHE A 112 -2.42 8.33 -9.39
CA PHE A 112 -2.07 8.74 -8.03
C PHE A 112 -1.30 10.06 -8.03
N GLN A 113 -0.34 10.22 -8.95
CA GLN A 113 0.48 11.42 -9.05
C GLN A 113 -0.37 12.65 -9.38
N LYS A 114 -1.31 12.52 -10.32
CA LYS A 114 -2.28 13.57 -10.62
C LYS A 114 -3.12 13.90 -9.39
N ARG A 115 -3.62 12.89 -8.69
CA ARG A 115 -4.41 13.09 -7.48
C ARG A 115 -3.62 13.81 -6.38
N PHE A 116 -2.34 13.52 -6.24
CA PHE A 116 -1.47 14.18 -5.27
C PHE A 116 -1.29 15.67 -5.60
N TYR A 117 -1.08 16.00 -6.87
CA TYR A 117 -1.03 17.39 -7.33
C TYR A 117 -2.35 18.14 -7.12
N GLU A 118 -3.49 17.47 -7.23
CA GLU A 118 -4.81 18.05 -7.01
C GLU A 118 -5.12 18.28 -5.52
N ASP A 119 -4.79 17.31 -4.66
CA ASP A 119 -5.12 17.35 -3.23
C ASP A 119 -4.14 18.23 -2.42
N ASP A 120 -2.86 18.31 -2.80
CA ASP A 120 -1.83 19.10 -2.11
C ASP A 120 -0.95 19.91 -3.08
N PRO A 121 -1.50 20.88 -3.83
CA PRO A 121 -0.80 21.56 -4.92
C PRO A 121 0.44 22.36 -4.50
N VAL A 122 0.63 22.61 -3.19
CA VAL A 122 1.77 23.37 -2.67
C VAL A 122 2.92 22.45 -2.27
N ASN A 123 2.64 21.33 -1.61
CA ASN A 123 3.68 20.43 -1.11
C ASN A 123 3.84 19.15 -1.95
N SER A 124 2.95 18.92 -2.92
CA SER A 124 3.03 17.76 -3.80
C SER A 124 4.33 17.74 -4.58
N GLY A 125 5.11 16.68 -4.37
CA GLY A 125 6.29 16.34 -5.17
C GLY A 125 6.00 15.18 -6.12
N LEU A 126 7.08 14.57 -6.63
CA LEU A 126 7.00 13.31 -7.37
C LEU A 126 7.00 12.13 -6.40
N PHE A 127 6.23 11.09 -6.73
CA PHE A 127 6.34 9.81 -6.04
C PHE A 127 7.63 9.09 -6.42
N ASP A 128 8.38 8.68 -5.41
CA ASP A 128 9.62 7.92 -5.56
C ASP A 128 9.34 6.42 -5.41
N LEU A 129 9.47 5.69 -6.53
CA LEU A 129 9.28 4.25 -6.63
C LEU A 129 10.53 3.42 -6.30
N ASN A 130 11.59 4.02 -5.75
CA ASN A 130 12.78 3.30 -5.28
C ASN A 130 12.47 2.34 -4.13
N ARG A 131 11.39 2.60 -3.38
CA ARG A 131 10.91 1.73 -2.29
C ARG A 131 9.68 0.90 -2.67
N TYR A 132 9.29 0.95 -3.94
CA TYR A 132 8.16 0.18 -4.45
C TYR A 132 8.52 -1.30 -4.47
N TYR A 133 7.56 -2.15 -4.08
CA TYR A 133 7.76 -3.59 -3.98
C TYR A 133 8.35 -4.17 -5.27
N TYR A 134 9.50 -4.83 -5.14
CA TYR A 134 10.40 -5.10 -6.25
C TYR A 134 10.16 -6.46 -6.91
N LEU A 135 9.46 -7.38 -6.25
CA LEU A 135 9.18 -8.70 -6.80
C LEU A 135 8.13 -8.57 -7.90
N ALA A 136 8.63 -8.46 -9.13
CA ALA A 136 7.85 -8.62 -10.36
C ALA A 136 7.50 -10.11 -10.52
N LYS A 137 6.23 -10.45 -10.35
CA LYS A 137 5.65 -11.73 -10.75
C LYS A 137 4.45 -11.47 -11.64
#